data_AF-A0A7Y5QVT2-F1
#
_entry.id   AF-A0A7Y5QVT2-F1
#
_cell.length_a   1.000
_cell.length_b   1.000
_cell.length_c   1.000
_cell.angle_alpha   90.00
_cell.angle_beta   90.00
_cell.angle_gamma   90.00
#
_symmetry.space_group_name_H-M   'P 1'
#
loop_
_entity.id
_entity.type
_entity.pdbx_description
1 polymer ?
#
loop_
_entity_poly.entity_id
_entity_poly.type
_entity_poly.pdbx_seq_one_letter_code
_entity_poly.pdbx_strand_id
1 'polypeptide(L)'
;MSVKNEALNAWANGSLVFVTTAMARFAASDDELAVVVSHELAHNAMRHMDRKKKNATLGALLGAALDVAAATQGVNTGGGFANSGANVGAASYSQDFEREADYVGMYILARAGRPYAESPNFWRRMAQESPGSISYASSHPTSAERFIRLDRAAAEIKAKLDAGKPLLPEATVPGTAPDSAKAPGGR
;
A
#
# COMPACT_ATOMS: atom_id res chain seq x y z
N MET A 1 4.46 -23.63 3.26
CA MET A 1 3.04 -23.47 3.63
C MET A 1 2.34 -22.94 2.39
N SER A 2 1.64 -23.79 1.63
CA SER A 2 0.93 -23.35 0.40
C SER A 2 -0.51 -23.06 0.78
N VAL A 3 -0.90 -21.78 0.72
CA VAL A 3 -2.30 -21.39 0.85
C VAL A 3 -2.93 -21.65 -0.51
N LYS A 4 -3.57 -22.82 -0.67
CA LYS A 4 -4.44 -23.10 -1.81
C LYS A 4 -5.61 -22.12 -1.75
N ASN A 5 -5.45 -20.99 -2.40
CA ASN A 5 -6.48 -19.99 -2.59
C ASN A 5 -6.53 -19.69 -4.08
N GLU A 6 -7.72 -19.86 -4.66
CA GLU A 6 -7.96 -19.65 -6.09
C GLU A 6 -8.06 -18.17 -6.45
N ALA A 7 -8.15 -17.28 -5.45
CA ALA A 7 -8.10 -15.85 -5.66
C ALA A 7 -6.70 -15.37 -6.07
N LEU A 8 -6.64 -14.50 -7.08
CA LEU A 8 -5.43 -13.75 -7.44
C LEU A 8 -5.08 -12.78 -6.33
N ASN A 9 -4.24 -13.22 -5.39
CA ASN A 9 -3.92 -12.43 -4.21
C ASN A 9 -2.47 -12.63 -3.72
N ALA A 10 -1.96 -11.60 -3.07
CA ALA A 10 -0.76 -11.60 -2.26
C ALA A 10 -0.96 -10.63 -1.10
N TRP A 11 -0.23 -10.81 0.00
CA TRP A 11 -0.28 -9.85 1.11
C TRP A 11 0.99 -9.92 1.96
N ALA A 12 1.22 -8.87 2.72
CA ALA A 12 2.28 -8.78 3.70
C ALA A 12 1.74 -8.69 5.14
N ASN A 13 2.44 -9.29 6.11
CA ASN A 13 2.02 -9.27 7.53
C ASN A 13 2.89 -8.40 8.45
N GLY A 14 3.76 -7.56 7.89
CA GLY A 14 4.79 -6.81 8.61
C GLY A 14 6.17 -7.46 8.56
N SER A 15 6.26 -8.77 8.34
CA SER A 15 7.54 -9.50 8.33
C SER A 15 7.67 -10.49 7.18
N LEU A 16 6.56 -11.10 6.78
CA LEU A 16 6.49 -12.11 5.73
C LEU A 16 5.64 -11.59 4.57
N VAL A 17 5.95 -12.12 3.38
CA VAL A 17 5.15 -11.97 2.16
C VAL A 17 4.50 -13.32 1.87
N PHE A 18 3.21 -13.30 1.58
CA PHE A 18 2.43 -14.46 1.22
C PHE A 18 1.91 -14.29 -0.21
N VAL A 19 2.07 -15.33 -1.02
CA VAL A 19 1.60 -15.34 -2.41
C VAL A 19 0.72 -16.57 -2.59
N THR A 20 -0.47 -16.36 -3.14
CA THR A 20 -1.37 -17.46 -3.49
C THR A 20 -0.83 -18.24 -4.69
N THR A 21 -1.17 -19.53 -4.78
CA THR A 21 -0.81 -20.34 -5.94
C THR A 21 -1.45 -19.82 -7.23
N ALA A 22 -2.63 -19.19 -7.15
CA ALA A 22 -3.29 -18.59 -8.30
C ALA A 22 -2.50 -17.36 -8.81
N MET A 23 -2.07 -16.46 -7.92
CA MET A 23 -1.20 -15.34 -8.29
C MET A 23 0.12 -15.81 -8.92
N ALA A 24 0.77 -16.81 -8.31
CA ALA A 24 2.01 -17.37 -8.84
C ALA A 24 1.86 -17.98 -10.24
N ARG A 25 0.68 -18.52 -10.59
CA ARG A 25 0.37 -19.03 -11.93
C ARG A 25 -0.03 -17.94 -12.93
N PHE A 26 -0.60 -16.85 -12.44
CA PHE A 26 -1.03 -15.72 -13.27
C PHE A 26 0.16 -14.88 -13.78
N ALA A 27 1.23 -14.79 -12.98
CA ALA A 27 2.49 -14.26 -13.43
C ALA A 27 3.07 -15.16 -14.54
N ALA A 28 3.33 -14.57 -15.71
CA ALA A 28 3.86 -15.25 -16.89
C ALA A 28 5.39 -15.42 -16.82
N SER A 29 6.05 -14.79 -15.86
CA SER A 29 7.49 -14.91 -15.62
C SER A 29 7.86 -14.60 -14.16
N ASP A 30 9.07 -14.97 -13.78
CA ASP A 30 9.65 -14.59 -12.48
C ASP A 30 9.74 -13.07 -12.31
N ASP A 31 9.93 -12.33 -13.39
CA ASP A 31 10.00 -10.86 -13.34
C ASP A 31 8.62 -10.25 -13.04
N GLU A 32 7.55 -10.81 -13.59
CA GLU A 32 6.19 -10.40 -13.23
C GLU A 32 5.82 -10.79 -11.80
N LEU A 33 6.25 -11.99 -11.35
CA LEU A 33 6.06 -12.38 -9.96
C LEU A 33 6.84 -11.45 -9.02
N ALA A 34 8.03 -11.01 -9.43
CA ALA A 34 8.83 -10.04 -8.68
C ALA A 34 8.09 -8.70 -8.52
N VAL A 35 7.25 -8.27 -9.48
CA VAL A 35 6.42 -7.06 -9.33
C VAL A 35 5.52 -7.17 -8.10
N VAL A 36 4.80 -8.28 -7.97
CA VAL A 36 3.92 -8.53 -6.81
C VAL A 36 4.73 -8.61 -5.51
N VAL A 37 5.81 -9.40 -5.50
CA VAL A 37 6.63 -9.59 -4.30
C VAL A 37 7.29 -8.28 -3.86
N SER A 38 7.74 -7.44 -4.79
CA SER A 38 8.35 -6.15 -4.48
C SER A 38 7.36 -5.17 -3.86
N HIS A 39 6.11 -5.17 -4.31
CA HIS A 39 5.02 -4.37 -3.76
C HIS A 39 4.70 -4.81 -2.32
N GLU A 40 4.55 -6.10 -2.07
CA GLU A 40 4.33 -6.62 -0.71
C GLU A 40 5.52 -6.40 0.22
N LEU A 41 6.75 -6.52 -0.31
CA LEU A 41 7.95 -6.20 0.45
C LEU A 41 8.01 -4.72 0.80
N ALA A 42 7.54 -3.83 -0.08
CA ALA A 42 7.43 -2.40 0.21
C ALA A 42 6.42 -2.12 1.34
N HIS A 43 5.28 -2.81 1.39
CA HIS A 43 4.36 -2.70 2.53
C HIS A 43 5.02 -3.02 3.87
N ASN A 44 5.86 -4.06 3.92
CA ASN A 44 6.62 -4.41 5.11
C ASN A 44 7.70 -3.36 5.42
N ALA A 45 8.50 -2.99 4.41
CA ALA A 45 9.60 -2.03 4.56
C ALA A 45 9.11 -0.67 5.08
N MET A 46 7.93 -0.22 4.62
CA MET A 46 7.30 1.05 5.02
C MET A 46 6.37 0.92 6.23
N ARG A 47 6.31 -0.28 6.83
CA ARG A 47 5.56 -0.58 8.06
C ARG A 47 4.09 -0.17 7.99
N HIS A 48 3.45 -0.37 6.84
CA HIS A 48 2.07 0.04 6.60
C HIS A 48 1.09 -0.61 7.58
N MET A 49 1.34 -1.86 7.99
CA MET A 49 0.52 -2.53 9.00
C MET A 49 0.56 -1.83 10.37
N ASP A 50 1.75 -1.41 10.82
CA ASP A 50 1.90 -0.73 12.10
C ASP A 50 1.24 0.65 12.07
N ARG A 51 1.42 1.39 10.98
CA ARG A 51 0.77 2.70 10.74
C ARG A 51 -0.76 2.55 10.72
N LYS A 52 -1.28 1.53 10.04
CA LYS A 52 -2.71 1.19 10.02
C LYS A 52 -3.25 0.89 11.42
N LYS A 53 -2.56 0.05 12.20
CA LYS A 53 -2.92 -0.24 13.59
C LYS A 53 -2.92 1.02 14.46
N LYS A 54 -1.90 1.87 14.32
CA LYS A 54 -1.82 3.15 15.04
C LYS A 54 -2.99 4.07 14.70
N ASN A 55 -3.34 4.19 13.42
CA ASN A 55 -4.48 5.00 12.97
C ASN A 55 -5.80 4.45 13.52
N ALA A 56 -5.97 3.12 13.52
CA ALA A 56 -7.13 2.46 14.12
C ALA A 56 -7.24 2.77 15.62
N THR A 57 -6.14 2.62 16.37
CA THR A 57 -6.10 2.95 17.80
C THR A 57 -6.45 4.41 18.06
N LEU A 58 -5.88 5.34 17.30
CA LEU A 58 -6.19 6.76 17.44
C LEU A 58 -7.68 7.04 17.15
N GLY A 59 -8.21 6.48 16.08
CA GLY A 59 -9.63 6.58 15.74
C GLY A 59 -10.53 6.00 16.83
N ALA A 60 -10.15 4.86 17.41
CA ALA A 60 -10.86 4.24 18.53
C ALA A 60 -10.88 5.14 19.77
N LEU A 61 -9.75 5.77 20.10
CA LEU A 61 -9.66 6.70 21.25
C LEU A 61 -10.55 7.94 21.06
N LEU A 62 -10.57 8.51 19.86
CA LEU A 62 -11.46 9.62 19.53
C LEU A 62 -12.94 9.20 19.61
N GLY A 63 -13.26 8.02 19.09
CA GLY A 63 -14.60 7.45 19.20
C GLY A 63 -15.02 7.18 20.65
N ALA A 64 -14.11 6.66 21.48
CA ALA A 64 -14.37 6.42 22.89
C ALA A 64 -14.66 7.72 23.67
N ALA A 65 -14.03 8.84 23.30
CA ALA A 65 -14.35 10.14 23.89
C ALA A 65 -15.80 10.56 23.58
N LEU A 66 -16.29 10.26 22.37
CA LEU A 66 -17.69 10.48 21.99
C LEU A 66 -18.64 9.53 22.73
N ASP A 67 -18.25 8.27 22.93
CA ASP A 67 -19.02 7.32 23.75
C ASP A 67 -19.17 7.83 25.19
N VAL A 68 -18.08 8.35 25.80
CA VAL A 68 -18.12 8.97 27.14
C VAL A 68 -19.03 10.19 27.16
N ALA A 69 -18.92 11.09 26.17
CA ALA A 69 -19.78 12.27 26.09
C ALA A 69 -21.26 11.90 25.97
N ALA A 70 -21.60 10.92 25.14
CA ALA A 70 -22.97 10.40 25.01
C ALA A 70 -23.48 9.80 26.33
N ALA A 71 -22.63 9.07 27.06
CA ALA A 71 -22.97 8.51 28.36
C ALA A 71 -23.29 9.60 29.40
N THR A 72 -22.61 10.76 29.36
CA THR A 72 -22.95 11.90 30.24
C THR A 72 -24.35 12.47 29.98
N GLN A 73 -24.90 12.22 28.79
CA GLN A 73 -26.25 12.62 28.40
C GLN A 73 -27.27 11.48 28.57
N GLY A 74 -26.89 10.37 29.23
CA GLY A 74 -27.76 9.22 29.46
C GLY A 74 -27.88 8.27 28.27
N VAL A 75 -27.10 8.45 27.21
CA VAL A 75 -27.11 7.59 26.02
C VAL A 75 -26.02 6.52 26.15
N ASN A 76 -26.41 5.25 26.20
CA ASN A 76 -25.46 4.13 26.11
C ASN A 76 -25.26 3.70 24.66
N THR A 77 -24.08 3.95 24.13
CA THR A 77 -23.69 3.62 22.75
C THR A 77 -23.11 2.22 22.61
N GLY A 78 -22.80 1.53 23.72
CA GLY A 78 -22.15 0.22 23.71
C GLY A 78 -20.74 0.22 23.09
N GLY A 79 -20.05 1.37 23.04
CA GLY A 79 -18.76 1.50 22.36
C GLY A 79 -18.87 1.64 20.84
N GLY A 80 -20.07 1.95 20.32
CA GLY A 80 -20.33 2.09 18.89
C GLY A 80 -19.45 3.14 18.22
N PHE A 81 -19.17 4.26 18.88
CA PHE A 81 -18.30 5.29 18.31
C PHE A 81 -16.83 4.86 18.31
N ALA A 82 -16.34 4.21 19.37
CA ALA A 82 -14.99 3.65 19.40
C ALA A 82 -14.77 2.63 18.27
N ASN A 83 -15.71 1.69 18.05
CA ASN A 83 -15.61 0.71 16.97
C ASN A 83 -15.63 1.37 15.59
N SER A 84 -16.52 2.35 15.38
CA SER A 84 -16.60 3.09 14.12
C SER A 84 -15.33 3.91 13.87
N GLY A 85 -14.83 4.58 14.91
CA GLY A 85 -13.58 5.34 14.87
C GLY A 85 -12.39 4.46 14.53
N ALA A 86 -12.31 3.25 15.10
CA ALA A 86 -11.28 2.28 14.77
C ALA A 86 -11.29 1.90 13.28
N ASN A 87 -12.47 1.62 12.73
CA ASN A 87 -12.63 1.26 11.33
C ASN A 87 -12.26 2.42 10.39
N VAL A 88 -12.73 3.63 10.68
CA VAL A 88 -12.39 4.84 9.91
C VAL A 88 -10.89 5.13 9.99
N GLY A 89 -10.30 5.04 11.18
CA GLY A 89 -8.86 5.20 11.38
C GLY A 89 -8.05 4.18 10.60
N ALA A 90 -8.43 2.90 10.64
CA ALA A 90 -7.77 1.84 9.89
C ALA A 90 -7.87 2.01 8.36
N ALA A 91 -8.98 2.58 7.87
CA ALA A 91 -9.20 2.84 6.45
C ALA A 91 -8.51 4.12 5.97
N SER A 92 -8.18 5.03 6.89
CA SER A 92 -7.51 6.29 6.57
C SER A 92 -6.11 6.02 6.01
N TYR A 93 -5.74 6.76 4.95
CA TYR A 93 -4.46 6.66 4.25
C TYR A 93 -4.19 5.33 3.52
N SER A 94 -5.17 4.43 3.40
CA SER A 94 -4.99 3.15 2.70
C SER A 94 -4.46 3.34 1.29
N GLN A 95 -4.98 4.30 0.54
CA GLN A 95 -4.53 4.59 -0.82
C GLN A 95 -3.12 5.18 -0.88
N ASP A 96 -2.75 5.98 0.10
CA ASP A 96 -1.39 6.55 0.15
C ASP A 96 -0.38 5.44 0.45
N PHE A 97 -0.74 4.45 1.26
CA PHE A 97 0.09 3.25 1.47
C PHE A 97 0.24 2.42 0.20
N GLU A 98 -0.81 2.26 -0.61
CA GLU A 98 -0.70 1.59 -1.93
C GLU A 98 0.22 2.37 -2.88
N ARG A 99 0.07 3.70 -2.93
CA ARG A 99 0.93 4.59 -3.75
C ARG A 99 2.40 4.51 -3.33
N GLU A 100 2.65 4.50 -2.02
CA GLU A 100 3.98 4.38 -1.43
C GLU A 100 4.57 2.99 -1.70
N ALA A 101 3.78 1.92 -1.58
CA ALA A 101 4.21 0.56 -1.88
C ALA A 101 4.54 0.36 -3.37
N ASP A 102 3.73 0.92 -4.27
CA ASP A 102 4.02 0.97 -5.71
C ASP A 102 5.36 1.65 -6.00
N TYR A 103 5.56 2.84 -5.45
CA TYR A 103 6.75 3.64 -5.69
C TYR A 103 8.00 2.95 -5.14
N VAL A 104 7.98 2.51 -3.88
CA VAL A 104 9.11 1.83 -3.25
C VAL A 104 9.35 0.46 -3.88
N GLY A 105 8.31 -0.26 -4.28
CA GLY A 105 8.40 -1.55 -4.98
C GLY A 105 9.17 -1.44 -6.30
N MET A 106 8.93 -0.39 -7.08
CA MET A 106 9.69 -0.10 -8.32
C MET A 106 11.18 0.07 -8.04
N TYR A 107 11.56 0.74 -6.95
CA TYR A 107 12.96 0.87 -6.52
C TYR A 107 13.56 -0.46 -6.05
N ILE A 108 12.77 -1.29 -5.36
CA ILE A 108 13.20 -2.64 -4.97
C ILE A 108 13.54 -3.48 -6.21
N LEU A 109 12.68 -3.48 -7.24
CA LEU A 109 12.92 -4.16 -8.51
C LEU A 109 14.21 -3.68 -9.18
N ALA A 110 14.35 -2.36 -9.33
CA ALA A 110 15.51 -1.76 -9.97
C ALA A 110 16.82 -2.12 -9.26
N ARG A 111 16.83 -2.06 -7.92
CA ARG A 111 17.99 -2.45 -7.11
C ARG A 111 18.29 -3.95 -7.16
N ALA A 112 17.27 -4.77 -7.39
CA ALA A 112 17.43 -6.22 -7.60
C ALA A 112 17.88 -6.57 -9.02
N GLY A 113 18.10 -5.59 -9.90
CA GLY A 113 18.45 -5.81 -11.30
C GLY A 113 17.32 -6.41 -12.14
N ARG A 114 16.07 -6.28 -11.68
CA ARG A 114 14.87 -6.81 -12.33
C ARG A 114 14.19 -5.73 -13.18
N PRO A 115 13.47 -6.11 -14.26
CA PRO A 115 12.68 -5.16 -15.03
C PRO A 115 11.64 -4.47 -14.15
N TYR A 116 11.69 -3.13 -14.09
CA TYR A 116 10.72 -2.32 -13.35
C TYR A 116 9.74 -1.59 -14.29
N ALA A 117 10.20 -1.22 -15.49
CA ALA A 117 9.42 -0.42 -16.45
C ALA A 117 8.14 -1.13 -16.96
N GLU A 118 8.09 -2.46 -16.90
CA GLU A 118 6.93 -3.26 -17.33
C GLU A 118 5.87 -3.46 -16.24
N SER A 119 6.15 -3.06 -15.00
CA SER A 119 5.20 -3.16 -13.88
C SER A 119 3.81 -2.55 -14.18
N PRO A 120 3.68 -1.38 -14.85
CA PRO A 120 2.37 -0.84 -15.23
C PRO A 120 1.54 -1.80 -16.09
N ASN A 121 2.19 -2.54 -17.00
CA ASN A 121 1.53 -3.49 -17.90
C ASN A 121 1.02 -4.73 -17.14
N PHE A 122 1.78 -5.22 -16.16
CA PHE A 122 1.35 -6.30 -15.27
C PHE A 122 0.05 -5.91 -14.53
N TRP A 123 0.03 -4.75 -13.88
CA TRP A 123 -1.15 -4.27 -13.14
C TRP A 123 -2.36 -4.02 -14.05
N ARG A 124 -2.14 -3.53 -15.28
CA ARG A 124 -3.20 -3.40 -16.29
C ARG A 124 -3.82 -4.75 -16.66
N ARG A 125 -3.00 -5.80 -16.83
CA ARG A 125 -3.51 -7.15 -17.12
C ARG A 125 -4.24 -7.74 -15.93
N MET A 126 -3.74 -7.53 -14.71
CA MET A 126 -4.42 -7.98 -13.49
C MET A 126 -5.81 -7.33 -13.33
N ALA A 127 -5.94 -6.05 -13.68
CA ALA A 127 -7.23 -5.34 -13.69
C ALA A 127 -8.26 -6.03 -14.60
N GLN A 128 -7.82 -6.47 -15.78
CA GLN A 128 -8.69 -7.13 -16.77
C GLN A 128 -9.16 -8.51 -16.28
N GLU A 129 -8.28 -9.27 -15.63
CA GLU A 129 -8.55 -10.63 -15.16
C GLU A 129 -9.39 -10.66 -13.87
N SER A 130 -9.19 -9.66 -12.99
CA SER A 130 -9.93 -9.56 -11.74
C SER A 130 -10.58 -8.18 -11.63
N PRO A 131 -11.77 -7.97 -12.23
CA PRO A 131 -12.49 -6.70 -12.10
C PRO A 131 -12.83 -6.36 -10.64
N GLY A 132 -12.94 -7.36 -9.76
CA GLY A 132 -13.07 -7.15 -8.31
C GLY A 132 -11.84 -6.50 -7.66
N SER A 133 -10.66 -6.62 -8.28
CA SER A 133 -9.44 -5.90 -7.87
C SER A 133 -9.45 -4.42 -8.26
N ILE A 134 -10.38 -3.97 -9.12
CA ILE A 134 -10.54 -2.56 -9.50
C ILE A 134 -11.32 -1.77 -8.44
N SER A 135 -12.04 -2.45 -7.53
CA SER A 135 -12.86 -1.80 -6.51
C SER A 135 -12.00 -1.00 -5.51
N TYR A 136 -12.49 0.18 -5.13
CA TYR A 136 -11.93 1.03 -4.06
C TYR A 136 -11.88 0.32 -2.69
N ALA A 137 -12.65 -0.77 -2.55
CA ALA A 137 -12.67 -1.66 -1.38
C ALA A 137 -11.78 -2.91 -1.53
N SER A 138 -11.10 -3.08 -2.67
CA SER A 138 -10.10 -4.12 -2.85
C SER A 138 -8.83 -3.76 -2.09
N SER A 139 -8.04 -4.76 -1.72
CA SER A 139 -6.74 -4.52 -1.12
C SER A 139 -5.79 -3.78 -2.08
N HIS A 140 -5.95 -3.91 -3.41
CA HIS A 140 -5.05 -3.30 -4.40
C HIS A 140 -5.78 -2.78 -5.66
N PRO A 141 -6.39 -1.58 -5.61
CA PRO A 141 -7.08 -0.99 -6.76
C PRO A 141 -6.12 -0.74 -7.94
N THR A 142 -6.44 -1.33 -9.08
CA THR A 142 -5.76 -1.05 -10.35
C THR A 142 -6.49 0.08 -11.08
N SER A 143 -5.80 1.20 -11.37
CA SER A 143 -6.40 2.38 -11.99
C SER A 143 -5.49 3.01 -13.05
N ALA A 144 -6.07 3.83 -13.94
CA ALA A 144 -5.29 4.63 -14.90
C ALA A 144 -4.28 5.55 -14.18
N GLU A 145 -4.65 6.05 -12.99
CA GLU A 145 -3.76 6.84 -12.14
C GLU A 145 -2.54 6.00 -11.69
N ARG A 146 -2.75 4.74 -11.30
CA ARG A 146 -1.66 3.82 -10.93
C ARG A 146 -0.66 3.64 -12.07
N PHE A 147 -1.16 3.44 -13.29
CA PHE A 147 -0.33 3.32 -14.48
C PHE A 147 0.56 4.56 -14.66
N ILE A 148 -0.03 5.76 -14.63
CA ILE A 148 0.70 7.03 -14.80
C ILE A 148 1.77 7.22 -13.70
N ARG A 149 1.47 6.86 -12.45
CA ARG A 149 2.43 6.97 -11.35
C ARG A 149 3.61 6.01 -11.50
N LEU A 150 3.34 4.76 -11.87
CA LEU A 150 4.38 3.76 -12.09
C LEU A 150 5.26 4.11 -13.30
N ASP A 151 4.66 4.64 -14.37
CA ASP A 151 5.39 5.12 -15.55
C ASP A 151 6.34 6.28 -15.19
N ARG A 152 5.85 7.25 -14.39
CA ARG A 152 6.69 8.33 -13.85
C ARG A 152 7.82 7.80 -12.97
N ALA A 153 7.55 6.83 -12.09
CA ALA A 153 8.57 6.22 -11.25
C ALA A 153 9.63 5.49 -12.09
N ALA A 154 9.22 4.81 -13.17
CA ALA A 154 10.15 4.18 -14.09
C ALA A 154 11.06 5.21 -14.78
N ALA A 155 10.51 6.32 -15.25
CA ALA A 155 11.30 7.40 -15.85
C ALA A 155 12.30 8.01 -14.84
N GLU A 156 11.89 8.19 -13.59
CA GLU A 156 12.75 8.70 -12.51
C GLU A 156 13.91 7.73 -12.21
N ILE A 157 13.61 6.44 -12.05
CA ILE A 157 14.63 5.40 -11.81
C ILE A 157 15.62 5.37 -12.98
N LYS A 158 15.12 5.43 -14.22
CA LYS A 158 15.96 5.48 -15.41
C LYS A 158 16.89 6.70 -15.38
N ALA A 159 16.37 7.88 -15.07
CA ALA A 159 17.19 9.09 -14.97
C ALA A 159 18.28 8.96 -13.89
N LYS A 160 17.99 8.30 -12.76
CA LYS A 160 18.99 8.02 -11.71
C LYS A 160 20.07 7.05 -12.20
N LEU A 161 19.69 5.99 -12.89
CA LEU A 161 20.63 5.04 -13.50
C LEU A 161 21.56 5.73 -14.50
N ASP A 162 20.99 6.49 -15.44
CA ASP A 162 21.75 7.20 -16.48
C ASP A 162 22.73 8.21 -15.87
N ALA A 163 22.38 8.82 -14.74
CA ALA A 163 23.21 9.77 -14.00
C ALA A 163 24.16 9.12 -12.99
N GLY A 164 24.18 7.78 -12.86
CA GLY A 164 25.00 7.08 -11.86
C GLY A 164 24.63 7.42 -10.40
N LYS A 165 23.40 7.84 -10.14
CA LYS A 165 22.91 8.22 -8.81
C LYS A 165 22.44 7.00 -8.01
N PRO A 166 22.46 7.06 -6.67
CA PRO A 166 21.89 6.02 -5.83
C PRO A 166 20.41 5.77 -6.15
N LEU A 167 20.02 4.49 -6.26
CA LEU A 167 18.63 4.07 -6.45
C LEU A 167 17.88 4.04 -5.13
N LEU A 168 17.68 5.22 -4.55
CA LEU A 168 16.85 5.39 -3.36
C LEU A 168 15.56 6.13 -3.75
N PRO A 169 14.39 5.71 -3.22
CA PRO A 169 13.17 6.49 -3.34
C PRO A 169 13.37 7.91 -2.81
N GLU A 170 12.74 8.90 -3.44
CA GLU A 170 12.66 10.25 -2.89
C GLU A 170 11.88 10.25 -1.58
N ALA A 171 12.15 11.25 -0.72
CA ALA A 171 11.47 11.37 0.57
C ALA A 171 9.95 11.60 0.47
N THR A 172 9.47 12.02 -0.70
CA THR A 172 8.06 12.21 -1.01
C THR A 172 7.74 11.51 -2.31
N VAL A 173 6.66 10.71 -2.33
CA VAL A 173 6.15 10.08 -3.56
C VAL A 173 5.71 11.19 -4.53
N PRO A 174 6.20 11.22 -5.78
CA PRO A 174 5.82 12.27 -6.73
C PRO A 174 4.30 12.30 -7.00
N GLY A 175 3.64 13.38 -6.60
CA GLY A 175 2.20 13.59 -6.81
C GLY A 175 1.31 13.26 -5.60
N THR A 176 1.88 12.90 -4.45
CA THR A 176 1.17 12.94 -3.16
C THR A 176 1.43 14.27 -2.47
N ALA A 177 0.45 14.77 -1.70
CA ALA A 177 0.74 15.87 -0.77
C ALA A 177 1.87 15.41 0.18
N PRO A 178 2.78 16.31 0.59
CA PRO A 178 3.82 15.94 1.54
C PRO A 178 3.13 15.38 2.80
N ASP A 179 3.62 14.23 3.27
CA ASP A 179 3.24 13.65 4.54
C ASP A 179 3.27 14.77 5.59
N SER A 180 2.15 15.05 6.25
CA SER A 180 2.04 16.08 7.29
C SER A 180 2.79 15.70 8.59
N ALA A 181 3.78 14.81 8.48
CA ALA A 181 4.55 14.25 9.57
C ALA A 181 6.07 14.40 9.31
N LYS A 182 6.53 15.60 8.96
CA LYS A 182 7.92 16.00 9.24
C LYS A 182 8.11 17.51 9.25
N ALA A 183 7.98 18.09 10.45
CA ALA A 183 8.84 19.19 10.87
C ALA A 183 9.33 18.87 12.29
N PRO A 184 10.59 18.46 12.50
CA PRO A 184 11.21 18.69 13.79
C PRO A 184 11.40 20.20 13.91
N GLY A 185 10.74 20.80 14.90
CA GLY A 185 10.84 22.21 15.21
C GLY A 185 12.30 22.62 15.34
N GLY A 186 12.74 23.47 14.43
CA GLY A 186 13.97 24.24 14.57
C GLY A 186 13.64 25.57 15.25
N ARG A 187 13.95 25.65 16.54
CA ARG A 187 14.77 26.68 17.22
C ARG A 187 14.65 26.49 18.72
#